data_AF-A0A6M0AQI6-F1
#
_entry.id   AF-A0A6M0AQI6-F1
#
_cell.length_a   1.000
_cell.length_b   1.000
_cell.length_c   1.000
_cell.angle_alpha   90.00
_cell.angle_beta   90.00
_cell.angle_gamma   90.00
#
_symmetry.space_group_name_H-M   'P 1'
#
loop_
_entity.id
_entity.type
_entity.pdbx_description
1 polymer ?
#
loop_
_entity_poly.entity_id
_entity_poly.type
_entity_poly.pdbx_seq_one_letter_code
_entity_poly.pdbx_strand_id
1 'polypeptide(L)'
;MESMDDLLAQLKAEYEQKDAGVQPQEKPLFQEQPVNLPLTDPPTSQSPAKIPDWVSTAQDRELAEMRTEFEKQDQEDALKQQQELEAEQKRVQQQKQREREALNQQATEWLKGLTPNSAEGLWFEEFSDSYPSKLEAAIDYLQALKETRS
;
A
#
# COMPACT_ATOMS: atom_id res chain seq x y z
N MET A 1 -18.90 -11.24 6.34
CA MET A 1 -17.92 -11.67 5.33
C MET A 1 -16.58 -11.26 5.89
N GLU A 2 -15.77 -12.23 6.29
CA GLU A 2 -14.41 -11.97 6.77
C GLU A 2 -13.57 -11.49 5.57
N SER A 3 -12.84 -10.39 5.76
CA SER A 3 -12.09 -9.74 4.67
C SER A 3 -10.77 -10.47 4.44
N MET A 4 -10.21 -10.36 3.23
CA MET A 4 -8.93 -11.00 2.90
C MET A 4 -7.78 -10.50 3.80
N ASP A 5 -7.91 -9.26 4.30
CA ASP A 5 -7.00 -8.68 5.29
C ASP A 5 -7.10 -9.35 6.67
N ASP A 6 -8.28 -9.81 7.09
CA ASP A 6 -8.45 -10.55 8.35
C ASP A 6 -7.73 -11.91 8.29
N LEU A 7 -7.79 -12.60 7.15
CA LEU A 7 -7.08 -13.85 6.92
C LEU A 7 -5.56 -13.65 6.93
N LEU A 8 -5.08 -12.56 6.33
CA LEU A 8 -3.65 -12.22 6.34
C LEU A 8 -3.16 -11.86 7.75
N ALA A 9 -3.96 -11.11 8.50
CA ALA A 9 -3.67 -10.74 9.87
C ALA A 9 -3.59 -11.99 10.78
N GLN A 10 -4.51 -12.93 10.59
CA GLN A 10 -4.54 -14.17 11.36
C GLN A 10 -3.34 -15.08 11.05
N LEU A 11 -2.97 -15.21 9.77
CA LEU A 11 -1.80 -16.00 9.38
C LEU A 11 -0.48 -15.40 9.92
N LYS A 12 -0.39 -14.06 9.93
CA LYS A 12 0.78 -13.36 10.46
C LYS A 12 0.91 -13.54 11.98
N ALA A 13 -0.20 -13.41 12.70
CA ALA A 13 -0.25 -13.63 14.15
C ALA A 13 0.17 -15.06 14.52
N GLU A 14 -0.24 -16.06 13.73
CA GLU A 14 0.13 -17.46 13.94
C GLU A 14 1.63 -17.73 13.70
N TYR A 15 2.27 -16.98 12.81
CA TYR A 15 3.72 -17.08 12.55
C TYR A 15 4.56 -16.40 13.66
N GLU A 16 4.17 -15.21 14.13
CA GLU A 16 4.86 -14.52 15.23
C GLU A 16 4.78 -15.30 16.55
N GLN A 17 3.71 -16.07 16.77
CA GLN A 17 3.59 -16.95 17.93
C GLN A 17 4.56 -18.15 17.88
N LYS A 18 5.01 -18.53 16.68
CA LYS A 18 5.92 -19.66 16.43
C LYS A 18 7.38 -19.35 16.76
N ASP A 19 7.76 -18.07 16.77
CA ASP A 19 9.11 -17.58 17.15
C ASP A 19 9.32 -17.52 18.68
N ALA A 20 8.26 -17.67 19.50
CA ALA A 20 8.34 -17.64 20.96
C ALA A 20 8.67 -19.00 21.63
N GLY A 21 9.24 -19.96 20.89
CA GLY A 21 9.95 -21.11 21.48
C GLY A 21 9.11 -22.12 22.26
N VAL A 22 7.84 -22.36 21.90
CA VAL A 22 7.03 -23.43 22.48
C VAL A 22 6.80 -24.53 21.44
N GLN A 23 7.34 -25.73 21.71
CA GLN A 23 7.17 -26.92 20.88
C GLN A 23 5.68 -27.29 20.75
N PRO A 24 5.20 -27.73 19.57
CA PRO A 24 3.82 -28.17 19.40
C PRO A 24 3.60 -29.49 20.16
N GLN A 25 2.71 -29.49 21.16
CA GLN A 25 2.05 -30.72 21.56
C GLN A 25 1.09 -31.12 20.45
N GLU A 26 1.49 -32.12 19.66
CA GLU A 26 0.62 -32.85 18.77
C GLU A 26 -0.52 -33.47 19.59
N LYS A 27 -1.70 -32.84 19.57
CA LYS A 27 -2.93 -33.52 19.94
C LYS A 27 -3.29 -34.44 18.78
N PRO A 28 -3.28 -35.78 18.93
CA PRO A 28 -3.78 -36.65 17.89
C PRO A 28 -5.30 -36.44 17.82
N LEU A 29 -5.77 -35.82 16.74
CA LEU A 29 -7.20 -35.66 16.44
C LEU A 29 -7.85 -36.99 16.02
N PHE A 30 -7.05 -38.04 15.80
CA PHE A 30 -7.52 -39.37 15.49
C PHE A 30 -7.45 -40.28 16.72
N GLN A 31 -8.58 -40.37 17.42
CA GLN A 31 -8.84 -41.45 18.34
C GLN A 31 -9.25 -42.67 17.50
N GLU A 32 -8.29 -43.55 17.21
CA GLU A 32 -8.53 -44.81 16.50
C GLU A 32 -9.44 -45.71 17.36
N GLN A 33 -10.73 -45.74 17.02
CA GLN A 33 -11.64 -46.75 17.54
C GLN A 33 -11.41 -48.05 16.75
N PRO A 34 -11.16 -49.20 17.39
CA PRO A 34 -11.01 -50.46 16.68
C PRO A 34 -12.38 -50.90 16.15
N VAL A 35 -12.62 -50.65 14.86
CA VAL A 35 -13.81 -51.15 14.16
C VAL A 35 -13.55 -52.63 13.84
N ASN A 36 -14.13 -53.52 14.64
CA ASN A 36 -14.19 -54.95 14.34
C ASN A 36 -15.23 -55.17 13.22
N LEU A 37 -14.80 -55.24 11.97
CA LEU A 37 -15.64 -55.68 10.86
C LEU A 37 -15.28 -57.13 10.47
N PRO A 38 -16.27 -58.04 10.32
CA PRO A 38 -16.02 -59.40 9.87
C PRO A 38 -15.45 -59.41 8.44
N LEU A 39 -14.47 -60.28 8.20
CA LEU A 39 -13.93 -60.58 6.86
C LEU A 39 -15.09 -60.98 5.93
N THR A 40 -15.44 -60.08 5.03
CA THR A 40 -16.13 -60.40 3.78
C THR A 40 -15.31 -59.80 2.66
N ASP A 41 -15.08 -60.62 1.63
CA ASP A 41 -14.22 -60.40 0.48
C ASP A 41 -14.29 -58.98 -0.11
N PRO A 42 -13.19 -58.45 -0.68
CA PRO A 42 -13.17 -57.09 -1.20
C PRO A 42 -14.24 -56.94 -2.30
N PRO A 43 -15.13 -55.93 -2.23
CA PRO A 43 -15.83 -55.52 -3.42
C PRO A 43 -14.76 -55.00 -4.39
N THR A 44 -14.64 -55.68 -5.53
CA THR A 44 -13.94 -55.21 -6.73
C THR A 44 -13.91 -53.69 -6.76
N SER A 45 -12.73 -53.09 -6.57
CA SER A 45 -12.47 -51.70 -6.94
C SER A 45 -12.76 -51.58 -8.43
N GLN A 46 -13.97 -51.17 -8.78
CA GLN A 46 -14.18 -50.53 -10.06
C GLN A 46 -13.37 -49.25 -10.00
N SER A 47 -12.25 -49.26 -10.72
CA SER A 47 -11.49 -48.06 -11.06
C SER A 47 -12.48 -46.95 -11.42
N PRO A 48 -12.27 -45.71 -10.95
CA PRO A 48 -13.09 -44.60 -11.43
C PRO A 48 -13.05 -44.62 -12.96
N ALA A 49 -14.22 -44.61 -13.59
CA ALA A 49 -14.35 -44.66 -15.03
C ALA A 49 -13.36 -43.65 -15.63
N LYS A 50 -12.46 -44.13 -16.52
CA LYS A 50 -11.51 -43.27 -17.22
C LYS A 50 -12.32 -42.17 -17.91
N ILE A 51 -12.23 -40.96 -17.38
CA ILE A 51 -12.76 -39.77 -18.06
C ILE A 51 -12.08 -39.76 -19.42
N PRO A 52 -12.82 -39.73 -20.53
CA PRO A 52 -12.19 -39.79 -21.84
C PRO A 52 -11.39 -38.50 -22.08
N ASP A 53 -10.15 -38.62 -22.57
CA ASP A 53 -9.14 -37.54 -22.64
C ASP A 53 -9.65 -36.23 -23.28
N TRP A 54 -10.61 -36.34 -24.20
CA TRP A 54 -11.22 -35.18 -24.87
C TRP A 54 -12.02 -34.26 -23.93
N VAL A 55 -12.58 -34.80 -22.84
CA VAL A 55 -13.32 -34.02 -21.84
C VAL A 55 -12.33 -33.22 -20.98
N SER A 56 -11.20 -33.81 -20.60
CA SER A 56 -10.13 -33.12 -19.87
C SER A 56 -9.53 -31.98 -20.71
N THR A 57 -9.26 -32.23 -22.00
CA THR A 57 -8.70 -31.20 -22.89
C THR A 57 -9.65 -30.01 -23.10
N ALA A 58 -10.96 -30.25 -23.15
CA ALA A 58 -11.96 -29.19 -23.25
C ALA A 58 -12.00 -28.30 -22.00
N GLN A 59 -11.97 -28.91 -20.81
CA GLN A 59 -11.92 -28.19 -19.53
C GLN A 59 -10.60 -27.42 -19.36
N ASP A 60 -9.47 -28.02 -19.73
CA ASP A 60 -8.16 -27.36 -19.70
C ASP A 60 -8.12 -26.12 -20.62
N ARG A 61 -8.80 -26.18 -21.77
CA ARG A 61 -8.91 -25.04 -22.68
C ARG A 61 -9.75 -23.91 -22.08
N GLU A 62 -10.89 -24.22 -21.47
CA GLU A 62 -11.72 -23.22 -20.79
C GLU A 62 -10.98 -22.58 -19.59
N LEU A 63 -10.24 -23.39 -18.82
CA LEU A 63 -9.39 -22.90 -17.73
C LEU A 63 -8.26 -22.01 -18.24
N ALA A 64 -7.63 -22.36 -19.37
CA ALA A 64 -6.59 -21.55 -19.98
C ALA A 64 -7.14 -20.20 -20.48
N GLU A 65 -8.31 -20.20 -21.12
CA GLU A 65 -8.99 -18.98 -21.58
C GLU A 65 -9.34 -18.06 -20.39
N MET A 66 -9.87 -18.62 -19.29
CA MET A 66 -10.12 -17.83 -18.07
C MET A 66 -8.84 -17.25 -17.46
N ARG A 67 -7.76 -18.04 -17.36
CA ARG A 67 -6.47 -17.53 -16.85
C ARG A 67 -5.95 -16.37 -17.68
N THR A 68 -6.01 -16.49 -19.00
CA THR A 68 -5.58 -15.41 -19.90
C THR A 68 -6.43 -14.15 -19.73
N GLU A 69 -7.75 -14.28 -19.55
CA GLU A 69 -8.61 -13.12 -19.29
C GLU A 69 -8.27 -12.46 -17.95
N PHE A 70 -8.04 -13.25 -16.88
CA PHE A 70 -7.62 -12.71 -15.59
C PHE A 70 -6.26 -12.03 -15.64
N GLU A 71 -5.27 -12.62 -16.33
CA GLU A 71 -3.95 -12.00 -16.51
C GLU A 71 -4.04 -10.69 -17.30
N LYS A 72 -4.89 -10.64 -18.32
CA LYS A 72 -5.12 -9.42 -19.09
C LYS A 72 -5.80 -8.35 -18.24
N GLN A 73 -6.81 -8.72 -17.47
CA GLN A 73 -7.52 -7.81 -16.58
C GLN A 73 -6.57 -7.26 -15.50
N ASP A 74 -5.74 -8.11 -14.89
CA ASP A 74 -4.73 -7.69 -13.91
C ASP A 74 -3.74 -6.69 -14.51
N GLN A 75 -3.27 -6.93 -15.75
CA GLN A 75 -2.41 -5.97 -16.46
C GLN A 75 -3.10 -4.62 -16.72
N GLU A 76 -4.38 -4.63 -17.11
CA GLU A 76 -5.14 -3.40 -17.35
C GLU A 76 -5.37 -2.62 -16.05
N ASP A 77 -5.69 -3.30 -14.95
CA ASP A 77 -5.89 -2.69 -13.64
C ASP A 77 -4.57 -2.17 -13.06
N ALA A 78 -3.47 -2.91 -13.21
CA ALA A 78 -2.14 -2.45 -12.83
C ALA A 78 -1.72 -1.19 -13.62
N LEU A 79 -2.00 -1.14 -14.92
CA LEU A 79 -1.73 0.03 -15.74
C LEU A 79 -2.56 1.24 -15.30
N LYS A 80 -3.85 1.05 -15.01
CA LYS A 80 -4.73 2.12 -14.49
C LYS A 80 -4.23 2.65 -13.15
N GLN A 81 -3.89 1.78 -12.21
CA GLN A 81 -3.35 2.18 -10.91
C GLN A 81 -2.04 2.98 -11.07
N GLN A 82 -1.15 2.54 -11.96
CA GLN A 82 0.07 3.27 -12.24
C GLN A 82 -0.20 4.68 -12.80
N GLN A 83 -1.15 4.80 -13.74
CA GLN A 83 -1.55 6.09 -14.31
C GLN A 83 -2.17 7.01 -13.26
N GLU A 84 -3.03 6.48 -12.40
CA GLU A 84 -3.67 7.24 -11.32
C GLU A 84 -2.62 7.75 -10.33
N LEU A 85 -1.68 6.89 -9.91
CA LEU A 85 -0.60 7.28 -9.01
C LEU A 85 0.29 8.37 -9.63
N GLU A 86 0.63 8.26 -10.91
CA GLU A 86 1.41 9.29 -11.61
C GLU A 86 0.64 10.61 -11.72
N ALA A 87 -0.66 10.55 -12.02
CA ALA A 87 -1.51 11.73 -12.08
C ALA A 87 -1.62 12.41 -10.71
N GLU A 88 -1.81 11.64 -9.64
CA GLU A 88 -1.85 12.14 -8.26
C GLU A 88 -0.53 12.80 -7.88
N GLN A 89 0.61 12.15 -8.14
CA GLN A 89 1.93 12.74 -7.90
C GLN A 89 2.11 14.06 -8.66
N LYS A 90 1.73 14.11 -9.93
CA LYS A 90 1.77 15.35 -10.72
C LYS A 90 0.90 16.44 -10.11
N ARG A 91 -0.30 16.11 -9.63
CA ARG A 91 -1.20 17.08 -8.97
C ARG A 91 -0.59 17.63 -7.68
N VAL A 92 -0.06 16.76 -6.82
CA VAL A 92 0.59 17.17 -5.57
C VAL A 92 1.81 18.05 -5.85
N GLN A 93 2.63 17.69 -6.84
CA GLN A 93 3.79 18.50 -7.24
C GLN A 93 3.37 19.88 -7.77
N GLN A 94 2.35 19.94 -8.63
CA GLN A 94 1.82 21.22 -9.13
C GLN A 94 1.24 22.09 -8.02
N GLN A 95 0.58 21.49 -7.03
CA GLN A 95 0.03 22.21 -5.89
C GLN A 95 1.16 22.81 -5.05
N LYS A 96 2.16 22.00 -4.68
CA LYS A 96 3.35 22.47 -3.95
C LYS A 96 4.08 23.58 -4.69
N GLN A 97 4.22 23.47 -6.01
CA GLN A 97 4.84 24.50 -6.83
C GLN A 97 4.05 25.82 -6.77
N ARG A 98 2.72 25.77 -6.93
CA ARG A 98 1.87 26.96 -6.82
C ARG A 98 1.91 27.59 -5.42
N GLU A 99 1.91 26.77 -4.38
CA GLU A 99 2.04 27.24 -2.99
C GLU A 99 3.37 27.95 -2.77
N ARG A 100 4.47 27.38 -3.28
CA ARG A 100 5.80 27.99 -3.22
C ARG A 100 5.87 29.30 -4.01
N GLU A 101 5.29 29.36 -5.20
CA GLU A 101 5.23 30.58 -6.01
C GLU A 101 4.41 31.68 -5.32
N ALA A 102 3.27 31.33 -4.74
CA ALA A 102 2.45 32.26 -3.96
C ALA A 102 3.19 32.76 -2.72
N LEU A 103 3.90 31.88 -2.00
CA LEU A 103 4.77 32.27 -0.89
C LEU A 103 5.89 33.21 -1.32
N ASN A 104 6.52 32.94 -2.46
CA ASN A 104 7.58 33.78 -3.01
C ASN A 104 7.06 35.18 -3.37
N GLN A 105 5.88 35.27 -3.99
CA GLN A 105 5.23 36.56 -4.25
C GLN A 105 4.92 37.31 -2.95
N GLN A 106 4.32 36.63 -1.96
CA GLN A 106 4.04 37.23 -0.65
C GLN A 106 5.31 37.72 0.05
N ALA A 107 6.39 36.94 0.01
CA ALA A 107 7.69 37.31 0.56
C ALA A 107 8.25 38.54 -0.13
N THR A 108 8.18 38.58 -1.46
CA THR A 108 8.65 39.73 -2.26
C THR A 108 7.86 40.99 -1.94
N GLU A 109 6.54 40.90 -1.81
CA GLU A 109 5.68 42.03 -1.44
C GLU A 109 5.94 42.50 -0.01
N TRP A 110 6.09 41.56 0.93
CA TRP A 110 6.42 41.85 2.32
C TRP A 110 7.77 42.57 2.44
N LEU A 111 8.80 42.10 1.73
CA LEU A 111 10.11 42.74 1.68
C LEU A 111 10.06 44.16 1.10
N LYS A 112 9.19 44.42 0.11
CA LYS A 112 9.00 45.77 -0.44
C LYS A 112 8.32 46.70 0.55
N GLY A 113 7.43 46.17 1.40
CA GLY A 113 6.76 46.92 2.46
C GLY A 113 7.61 47.06 3.74
N LEU A 114 8.66 46.25 3.88
CA LEU A 114 9.53 46.25 5.05
C LEU A 114 10.31 47.57 5.12
N THR A 115 10.15 48.28 6.22
CA THR A 115 10.85 49.54 6.46
C THR A 115 12.16 49.26 7.22
N PRO A 116 13.33 49.63 6.67
CA PRO A 116 14.63 49.28 7.28
C PRO A 116 14.83 49.80 8.70
N ASN A 117 14.21 50.94 9.04
CA ASN A 117 14.34 51.58 10.35
C ASN A 117 13.25 51.13 11.36
N SER A 118 12.39 50.18 10.99
CA SER A 118 11.43 49.58 11.92
C SER A 118 12.11 48.51 12.77
N ALA A 119 11.55 48.22 13.95
CA ALA A 119 11.98 47.10 14.79
C ALA A 119 11.96 45.77 14.01
N GLU A 120 10.94 45.55 13.17
CA GLU A 120 10.85 44.37 12.30
C GLU A 120 11.89 44.39 11.18
N GLY A 121 12.20 45.55 10.62
CA GLY A 121 13.24 45.70 9.60
C GLY A 121 14.61 45.35 10.16
N LEU A 122 14.97 45.90 11.31
CA LEU A 122 16.25 45.65 11.97
C LEU A 122 16.40 44.19 12.39
N TRP A 123 15.35 43.60 12.98
CA TRP A 123 15.38 42.18 13.34
C TRP A 123 15.49 41.29 12.10
N PHE A 124 14.76 41.61 11.03
CA PHE A 124 14.79 40.81 9.81
C PHE A 124 16.14 40.87 9.09
N GLU A 125 16.86 42.00 9.14
CA GLU A 125 18.22 42.09 8.61
C GLU A 125 19.13 41.06 9.29
N GLU A 126 19.16 41.02 10.62
CA GLU A 126 19.95 40.05 11.40
C GLU A 126 19.49 38.61 11.15
N PHE A 127 18.18 38.38 11.07
CA PHE A 127 17.63 37.07 10.73
C PHE A 127 18.06 36.62 9.33
N SER A 128 18.07 37.53 8.36
CA SER A 128 18.38 37.22 6.96
C SER A 128 19.86 36.93 6.69
N ASP A 129 20.76 37.36 7.58
CA ASP A 129 22.21 37.10 7.45
C ASP A 129 22.57 35.61 7.49
N SER A 130 21.71 34.79 8.11
CA SER A 130 21.89 33.33 8.15
C SER A 130 21.45 32.62 6.86
N TYR A 131 20.78 33.33 5.95
CA TYR A 131 20.23 32.77 4.73
C TYR A 131 21.03 33.23 3.50
N PRO A 132 21.03 32.46 2.41
CA PRO A 132 21.69 32.87 1.16
C PRO A 132 21.07 34.13 0.54
N SER A 133 19.81 34.42 0.86
CA SER A 133 19.12 35.62 0.39
C SER A 133 18.04 36.07 1.38
N LYS A 134 17.77 37.39 1.38
CA LYS A 134 16.64 37.98 2.10
C LYS A 134 15.29 37.40 1.66
N LEU A 135 15.18 37.00 0.40
CA LEU A 135 13.97 36.37 -0.12
C LEU A 135 13.72 35.01 0.54
N GLU A 136 14.75 34.18 0.70
CA GLU A 136 14.63 32.88 1.36
C GLU A 136 14.28 33.03 2.83
N ALA A 137 14.92 33.96 3.54
CA ALA A 137 14.58 34.29 4.91
C ALA A 137 13.09 34.72 5.03
N ALA A 138 12.63 35.60 4.13
CA ALA A 138 11.24 36.06 4.13
C ALA A 138 10.24 34.94 3.85
N ILE A 139 10.57 34.00 2.94
CA ILE A 139 9.74 32.83 2.68
C ILE A 139 9.63 31.96 3.94
N ASP A 140 10.74 31.69 4.61
CA ASP A 140 10.78 30.84 5.81
C ASP A 140 10.01 31.47 6.98
N TYR A 141 10.19 32.78 7.19
CA TYR A 141 9.43 33.55 8.18
C TYR A 141 7.91 33.51 7.90
N LEU A 142 7.49 33.77 6.65
CA LEU A 142 6.09 33.72 6.27
C LEU A 142 5.50 32.30 6.36
N GLN A 143 6.31 31.27 6.12
CA GLN A 143 5.90 29.88 6.28
C GLN A 143 5.66 29.56 7.76
N ALA A 144 6.61 29.89 8.64
CA ALA A 144 6.47 29.71 10.09
C ALA A 144 5.26 30.50 10.66
N LEU A 145 4.99 31.69 10.12
CA LEU A 145 3.79 32.47 10.47
C LEU A 145 2.48 31.78 10.05
N LYS A 146 2.46 31.04 8.96
CA LYS A 146 1.27 30.27 8.54
C LYS A 146 1.06 29.05 9.41
N GLU A 147 2.14 28.35 9.77
CA GLU A 147 2.08 27.17 10.64
C GLU A 147 1.63 27.52 12.05
N THR A 148 2.07 28.65 12.59
CA THR A 148 1.63 29.13 13.92
C THR A 148 0.19 29.64 13.96
N ARG A 149 -0.42 29.94 12.79
CA ARG A 149 -1.80 30.44 12.67
C ARG A 149 -2.81 29.38 12.22
N SER A 150 -2.36 28.19 11.85
CA SER A 150 -3.21 27.05 11.44
C SER A 150 -3.58 26.20 12.63
#